data_AF-A0A2J5PC35-F1
#
_entry.id   AF-A0A2J5PC35-F1
#
_cell.length_a   1.000
_cell.length_b   1.000
_cell.length_c   1.000
_cell.angle_alpha   90.00
_cell.angle_beta   90.00
_cell.angle_gamma   90.00
#
_symmetry.space_group_name_H-M   'P 1'
#
loop_
_entity.id
_entity.type
_entity.pdbx_description
1 polymer ?
#
loop_
_entity_poly.entity_id
_entity_poly.type
_entity_poly.pdbx_seq_one_letter_code
_entity_poly.pdbx_strand_id
1 'polypeptide(L)' 'MTLVRENITSLYRQIADTLRQEIAAGHFQPGGKLPSEAALEQRFAVSRVTVR' A
#
# COMPACT_ATOMS: atom_id res chain seq x y z
N MET A 1 -6.20 7.44 -5.53
CA MET A 1 -7.28 6.57 -5.01
C MET A 1 -7.31 6.77 -3.50
N THR A 2 -8.33 7.44 -2.98
CA THR A 2 -8.41 7.89 -1.58
C THR A 2 -8.85 6.71 -0.71
N LEU A 3 -8.06 6.33 0.30
CA LEU A 3 -8.38 5.24 1.22
C LEU A 3 -9.66 5.55 1.99
N VAL A 4 -10.65 4.66 1.90
CA VAL A 4 -11.92 4.78 2.61
C VAL A 4 -11.73 4.27 4.04
N ARG A 5 -11.63 5.21 4.98
CA ARG A 5 -11.37 4.94 6.42
C ARG A 5 -12.56 4.30 7.15
N GLU A 6 -13.72 4.18 6.50
CA GLU A 6 -14.99 3.72 7.09
C GLU A 6 -15.27 2.22 6.93
N ASN A 7 -14.35 1.43 6.38
CA ASN A 7 -14.58 0.01 6.12
C ASN A 7 -13.77 -0.89 7.07
N ILE A 8 -14.43 -1.89 7.68
CA ILE A 8 -13.88 -2.89 8.63
C ILE A 8 -12.75 -3.73 8.00
N THR A 9 -12.59 -3.65 6.68
CA THR A 9 -11.44 -4.22 5.97
C THR A 9 -10.17 -3.47 6.38
N SER A 10 -9.35 -4.10 7.23
CA SER A 10 -8.14 -3.53 7.81
C SER A 10 -7.33 -2.70 6.81
N LEU A 11 -6.94 -1.47 7.20
CA LEU A 11 -6.16 -0.55 6.35
C LEU A 11 -4.94 -1.22 5.70
N TYR A 12 -4.27 -2.12 6.45
CA TYR A 12 -3.20 -2.97 5.94
C TYR A 12 -3.61 -3.78 4.69
N ARG A 13 -4.80 -4.38 4.69
CA ARG A 13 -5.29 -5.20 3.59
C ARG A 13 -5.59 -4.37 2.34
N GLN A 14 -6.09 -3.14 2.50
CA GLN A 14 -6.31 -2.21 1.38
C GLN A 14 -4.98 -1.80 0.74
N ILE A 15 -3.96 -1.51 1.56
CA ILE A 15 -2.60 -1.18 1.09
C ILE A 15 -1.99 -2.39 0.36
N ALA A 16 -2.09 -3.58 0.94
CA ALA A 16 -1.57 -4.81 0.35
C ALA A 16 -2.26 -5.15 -0.97
N ASP A 17 -3.58 -4.98 -1.07
CA ASP A 17 -4.32 -5.22 -2.32
C ASP A 17 -3.92 -4.22 -3.40
N THR A 18 -3.83 -2.93 -3.04
CA THR A 18 -3.37 -1.87 -3.95
C THR A 18 -1.97 -2.18 -4.48
N LEU A 19 -1.03 -2.57 -3.61
CA LEU A 19 0.32 -2.94 -4.02
C LEU A 19 0.31 -4.16 -4.95
N ARG A 20 -0.49 -5.20 -4.64
CA ARG A 20 -0.62 -6.38 -5.52
C ARG A 20 -1.16 -6.00 -6.88
N GLN A 21 -2.16 -5.13 -6.95
CA GLN A 21 -2.71 -4.66 -8.21
C GLN A 21 -1.69 -3.86 -9.02
N GLU A 22 -0.91 -2.98 -8.38
CA GLU A 22 0.15 -2.23 -9.06
C GLU A 22 1.28 -3.15 -9.58
N ILE A 23 1.66 -4.17 -8.81
CA ILE A 23 2.62 -5.19 -9.26
C ILE A 23 2.05 -5.94 -10.47
N ALA A 24 0.79 -6.39 -10.39
CA ALA A 24 0.12 -7.09 -11.49
C ALA A 24 -0.06 -6.20 -12.74
N ALA A 25 -0.26 -4.90 -12.56
CA ALA A 25 -0.34 -3.91 -13.63
C ALA A 25 1.02 -3.57 -14.26
N GLY A 26 2.13 -4.11 -13.71
CA GLY A 26 3.48 -3.86 -14.22
C GLY A 26 4.07 -2.51 -13.81
N HIS A 27 3.49 -1.83 -12.82
CA HIS A 27 4.05 -0.58 -12.28
C HIS A 27 5.37 -0.83 -11.53
N PHE A 28 5.55 -2.05 -11.01
CA PHE A 28 6.80 -2.49 -10.40
C PHE A 28 7.47 -3.52 -11.30
N GLN A 29 8.73 -3.28 -11.65
CA GLN A 29 9.51 -4.28 -12.39
C GLN A 29 9.67 -5.54 -11.53
N PRO A 30 9.68 -6.74 -12.14
CA PRO A 30 10.06 -7.95 -11.45
C PRO A 30 11.51 -7.80 -10.93
N GLY A 31 11.69 -7.82 -9.61
CA GLY A 31 12.98 -7.52 -8.95
C GLY A 31 13.24 -6.03 -8.68
N GLY A 32 12.32 -5.15 -9.09
CA GLY A 32 12.33 -3.73 -8.73
C GLY A 32 12.09 -3.54 -7.23
N LYS A 33 12.65 -2.46 -6.68
CA LYS A 33 12.43 -2.11 -5.27
C LYS A 33 10.97 -1.68 -5.06
N LEU A 34 10.33 -2.33 -4.09
CA LEU A 34 9.08 -1.85 -3.53
C LEU A 34 9.29 -0.52 -2.78
N PRO A 35 8.24 0.31 -2.64
CA PRO A 35 8.30 1.50 -1.83
C PRO A 35 8.63 1.13 -0.37
N SER A 36 9.52 1.89 0.27
CA SER A 36 9.83 1.70 1.70
C SER A 36 8.60 1.99 2.56
N GLU A 37 8.60 1.49 3.80
CA GLU A 37 7.50 1.72 4.75
C GLU A 37 7.18 3.22 4.88
N ALA A 38 8.20 4.07 5.00
CA ALA A 38 8.06 5.53 5.07
C ALA A 38 7.39 6.13 3.82
N ALA A 39 7.66 5.59 2.63
CA ALA A 39 7.03 6.04 1.40
C ALA A 39 5.55 5.62 1.35
N LEU A 40 5.22 4.44 1.87
CA LEU A 40 3.83 3.98 2.01
C LEU A 40 3.07 4.80 3.06
N GLU A 41 3.69 5.10 4.20
CA GLU A 41 3.13 5.99 5.23
C GLU A 41 2.76 7.36 4.66
N GLN A 42 3.66 7.99 3.92
CA GLN A 42 3.40 9.28 3.28
C GLN A 42 2.33 9.19 2.18
N ARG A 43 2.41 8.15 1.34
CA ARG A 43 1.49 7.95 0.21
C ARG A 43 0.05 7.69 0.66
N PHE A 44 -0.10 6.90 1.71
CA PHE A 44 -1.39 6.43 2.20
C PHE A 44 -1.87 7.18 3.46
N ALA A 45 -1.05 8.10 3.98
CA ALA A 45 -1.30 8.84 5.22
C ALA A 45 -1.70 7.92 6.38
N VAL A 46 -0.93 6.83 6.54
CA VAL A 46 -1.12 5.79 7.57
C VAL A 46 0.08 5.72 8.51
N SER A 47 -0.13 5.21 9.72
CA SER A 47 0.95 4.99 10.69
C SER A 47 1.86 3.82 10.29
N ARG A 48 3.14 3.87 10.70
CA ARG A 48 4.10 2.74 10.60
C ARG A 48 3.53 1.39 10.97
N VAL A 49 2.77 1.35 12.06
CA VAL A 49 2.18 0.12 12.62
C VAL A 49 1.22 -0.54 11.63
N THR A 50 0.62 0.23 10.73
CA THR A 50 -0.29 -0.28 9.70
C THR A 50 0.44 -0.83 8.47
N VAL A 51 1.71 -0.44 8.26
CA VAL A 51 2.52 -0.83 7.10
C VAL A 51 3.43 -2.02 7.42
N ARG A 52 3.85 -2.16 8.68
CA ARG A 52 4.75 -3.21 9.16
C ARG A 52 4.16 -4.62 9.11
#